data_AF-A0A7S0ZK91-F1
#
_entry.id   AF-A0A7S0ZK91-F1
#
_cell.length_a   1.000
_cell.length_b   1.000
_cell.length_c   1.000
_cell.angle_alpha   90.00
_cell.angle_beta   90.00
_cell.angle_gamma   90.00
#
_symmetry.space_group_name_H-M   'P 1'
#
loop_
_entity.id
_entity.type
_entity.pdbx_description
1 polymer ?
#
loop_
_entity_poly.entity_id
_entity_poly.type
_entity_poly.pdbx_seq_one_letter_code
_entity_poly.pdbx_strand_id
1 'polypeptide(L)'
;MTSETAHLIEESAAWRFGWAGQPLTEADPESEGSVFDSVMNLCACAFGASMLSLPYAMDKAGGFIFGFVLLSLMGLLCDFCAHQIVYAGARSSVPNYPGIMKYYFGTIAGISCD
;
A
#
# COMPACT_ATOMS: atom_id res chain seq x y z
N MET A 1 19.40 5.83 -25.49
CA MET A 1 18.07 5.59 -24.87
C MET A 1 18.17 5.79 -23.36
N THR A 2 18.78 6.91 -22.93
CA THR A 2 19.17 7.18 -21.53
C THR A 2 18.93 8.63 -21.12
N SER A 3 18.72 9.58 -22.06
CA SER A 3 18.45 10.99 -21.72
C SER A 3 16.97 11.27 -21.47
N GLU A 4 16.05 10.63 -22.19
CA GLU A 4 14.60 10.76 -21.96
C GLU A 4 14.19 10.22 -20.60
N THR A 5 14.74 9.07 -20.18
CA THR A 5 14.46 8.48 -18.87
C THR A 5 14.99 9.34 -17.72
N ALA A 6 16.13 10.01 -17.89
CA ALA A 6 16.69 10.89 -16.87
C ALA A 6 15.80 12.12 -16.62
N HIS A 7 15.29 12.73 -17.69
CA HIS A 7 14.42 13.91 -17.59
C HIS A 7 13.06 13.57 -16.95
N LEU A 8 12.52 12.38 -17.23
CA LEU A 8 11.28 11.90 -16.60
C LEU A 8 11.46 11.54 -15.12
N ILE A 9 12.64 11.05 -14.73
CA ILE A 9 12.96 10.79 -13.32
C ILE A 9 13.05 12.11 -12.54
N GLU A 10 13.69 13.13 -13.10
CA GLU A 10 13.80 14.46 -12.50
C GLU A 10 12.43 15.16 -12.36
N GLU A 11 11.58 15.06 -13.39
CA GLU A 11 10.21 15.59 -13.34
C GLU A 11 9.33 14.83 -12.33
N SER A 12 9.51 13.50 -12.22
CA SER A 12 8.81 12.69 -11.23
C SER A 12 9.27 12.97 -9.79
N ALA A 13 10.54 13.30 -9.60
CA ALA A 13 11.13 13.69 -8.31
C ALA A 13 10.59 15.03 -7.80
N ALA A 14 10.34 15.97 -8.71
CA ALA A 14 9.78 17.30 -8.40
C ALA A 14 8.36 17.25 -7.80
N TRP A 15 7.63 16.15 -7.97
CA TRP A 15 6.29 15.93 -7.40
C TRP A 15 6.25 14.85 -6.31
N ARG A 16 7.40 14.43 -5.75
CA ARG A 16 7.43 13.46 -4.64
C ARG A 16 7.16 14.17 -3.32
N PHE A 17 5.88 14.24 -2.95
CA PHE A 17 5.47 14.68 -1.62
C PHE A 17 5.38 13.48 -0.69
N GLY A 18 5.97 13.59 0.50
CA GLY A 18 5.70 12.69 1.60
C GLY A 18 4.23 12.80 2.04
N TRP A 19 3.78 11.88 2.88
CA TRP A 19 2.36 11.85 3.25
C TRP A 19 1.85 13.13 3.93
N ALA A 20 2.74 13.84 4.63
CA ALA A 20 2.45 15.14 5.25
C ALA A 20 2.56 16.33 4.29
N GLY A 21 2.70 16.10 2.97
CA GLY A 21 2.83 17.15 1.96
C GLY A 21 4.22 17.80 1.92
N GLN A 22 5.23 17.19 2.53
CA GLN A 22 6.61 17.69 2.52
C GLN A 22 7.32 17.27 1.23
N PRO A 23 8.06 18.15 0.53
CA PRO A 23 8.84 17.74 -0.64
C PRO A 23 9.98 16.82 -0.20
N LEU A 24 10.00 15.58 -0.71
CA LEU A 24 11.10 14.63 -0.47
C LEU A 24 12.34 15.14 -1.20
N THR A 25 13.38 15.48 -0.45
CA THR A 25 14.63 16.00 -1.00
C THR A 25 15.60 14.83 -1.22
N GLU A 26 16.38 14.81 -2.31
CA GLU A 26 17.39 13.75 -2.56
C GLU A 26 18.46 13.62 -1.44
N ALA A 27 18.54 14.59 -0.54
CA ALA A 27 19.40 14.59 0.64
C ALA A 27 18.74 14.00 1.90
N ASP A 28 17.46 13.61 1.84
CA ASP A 28 16.91 12.74 2.87
C ASP A 28 17.65 11.41 2.74
N PRO A 29 18.40 10.95 3.78
CA PRO A 29 18.95 9.60 3.76
C PRO A 29 17.80 8.64 3.46
N GLU A 30 18.05 7.47 2.85
CA GLU A 30 17.09 6.36 2.83
C GLU A 30 16.63 6.14 4.27
N SER A 31 15.57 6.86 4.66
CA SER A 31 15.34 7.14 6.06
C SER A 31 14.92 5.81 6.63
N GLU A 32 15.51 5.44 7.77
CA GLU A 32 14.88 4.54 8.72
C GLU A 32 13.53 5.19 9.11
N GLY A 33 12.57 5.12 8.19
CA GLY A 33 11.26 5.70 8.32
C GLY A 33 10.66 5.06 9.55
N SER A 34 10.35 5.90 10.54
CA SER A 34 9.72 5.43 11.77
C SER A 34 8.50 4.60 11.39
N VAL A 35 8.19 3.58 12.20
CA VAL A 35 7.00 2.74 12.03
C VAL A 35 5.75 3.61 11.86
N PHE A 36 5.73 4.77 12.52
CA PHE A 36 4.67 5.76 12.39
C PHE A 36 4.54 6.34 10.97
N ASP A 37 5.64 6.68 10.31
CA ASP A 37 5.66 7.22 8.95
C ASP A 37 5.12 6.18 7.95
N SER A 38 5.54 4.92 8.13
CA SER A 38 5.05 3.78 7.35
C SER A 38 3.54 3.55 7.54
N VAL A 39 3.05 3.61 8.78
CA VAL A 39 1.61 3.48 9.10
C VAL A 39 0.82 4.61 8.46
N MET A 40 1.31 5.84 8.56
CA MET A 40 0.66 7.01 8.01
C MET A 40 0.61 6.99 6.49
N ASN A 41 1.70 6.57 5.85
CA ASN A 41 1.72 6.32 4.41
C ASN A 41 0.75 5.20 4.00
N LEU A 42 0.63 4.13 4.78
CA LEU A 42 -0.37 3.08 4.53
C LEU A 42 -1.81 3.63 4.66
N CYS A 43 -2.08 4.41 5.70
CA CYS A 43 -3.37 5.06 5.92
C CYS A 43 -3.73 6.01 4.77
N ALA A 44 -2.75 6.74 4.23
CA ALA A 44 -2.88 7.55 3.02
C ALA A 44 -3.58 6.83 1.89
N CYS A 45 -3.01 5.67 1.55
CA CYS A 45 -3.36 4.90 0.38
C CYS A 45 -4.70 4.21 0.61
N ALA A 46 -4.98 3.80 1.85
CA ALA A 46 -6.20 3.07 2.18
C ALA A 46 -7.45 3.95 2.31
N PHE A 47 -7.34 5.15 2.92
CA PHE A 47 -8.54 5.90 3.32
C PHE A 47 -9.27 6.63 2.19
N GLY A 48 -8.59 7.03 1.11
CA GLY A 48 -9.05 7.94 0.05
C GLY A 48 -10.56 7.97 -0.27
N ALA A 49 -10.98 7.48 -1.44
CA ALA A 49 -12.40 7.48 -1.83
C ALA A 49 -13.22 6.42 -1.07
N SER A 50 -12.54 5.44 -0.46
CA SER A 50 -13.12 4.31 0.25
C SER A 50 -13.95 4.72 1.47
N MET A 51 -13.54 5.75 2.21
CA MET A 51 -14.28 6.25 3.37
C MET A 51 -15.64 6.85 3.01
N LEU A 52 -15.76 7.43 1.81
CA LEU A 52 -16.99 8.10 1.37
C LEU A 52 -18.10 7.12 0.97
N SER A 53 -17.75 5.91 0.53
CA SER A 53 -18.72 4.88 0.13
C SER A 53 -19.30 4.09 1.31
N LEU A 54 -18.58 4.09 2.45
CA LEU A 54 -18.92 3.36 3.66
C LEU A 54 -20.31 3.70 4.24
N PRO A 55 -20.71 4.98 4.41
CA PRO A 55 -22.05 5.30 4.95
C PRO A 55 -23.18 4.79 4.04
N TYR A 56 -23.02 4.87 2.73
CA TYR A 56 -23.99 4.36 1.76
C TYR A 56 -24.09 2.84 1.78
N ALA A 57 -22.95 2.15 1.94
CA ALA A 57 -22.92 0.70 2.08
C ALA A 57 -23.60 0.22 3.37
N MET A 58 -23.44 0.94 4.49
CA MET A 58 -24.10 0.60 5.77
C MET A 58 -25.62 0.77 5.71
N ASP A 59 -26.11 1.81 5.03
CA ASP A 59 -27.55 2.03 4.81
C ASP A 59 -28.17 0.87 4.01
N LYS A 60 -27.51 0.42 2.94
CA LYS A 60 -27.97 -0.69 2.11
C LYS A 60 -27.82 -2.08 2.73
N ALA A 61 -26.83 -2.29 3.61
CA ALA A 61 -26.53 -3.62 4.14
C ALA A 61 -27.54 -4.11 5.20
N GLY A 62 -28.41 -3.24 5.74
CA GLY A 62 -29.38 -3.60 6.78
C GLY A 62 -29.24 -2.80 8.07
N GLY A 63 -28.63 -1.61 8.02
CA GLY A 63 -28.54 -0.67 9.14
C GLY A 63 -27.20 -0.69 9.88
N PHE A 64 -27.07 0.22 10.85
CA PHE A 64 -25.79 0.55 11.50
C PHE A 64 -25.12 -0.66 12.19
N ILE A 65 -25.88 -1.50 12.87
CA ILE A 65 -25.36 -2.64 13.64
C ILE A 65 -24.78 -3.70 12.68
N PHE A 66 -25.52 -4.06 11.64
CA PHE A 66 -25.07 -5.05 10.67
C PHE A 66 -23.88 -4.55 9.85
N GLY A 67 -23.90 -3.27 9.46
CA GLY A 67 -22.77 -2.61 8.82
C GLY A 67 -21.51 -2.64 9.69
N PHE A 68 -21.62 -2.38 10.99
CA PHE A 68 -20.48 -2.41 11.91
C PHE A 68 -19.90 -3.82 12.08
N VAL A 69 -20.76 -4.85 12.17
CA VAL A 69 -20.32 -6.25 12.24
C VAL A 69 -19.58 -6.65 10.95
N LEU A 70 -20.12 -6.33 9.78
CA LEU A 70 -19.47 -6.62 8.51
C LEU A 70 -18.14 -5.86 8.36
N LEU A 71 -18.10 -4.60 8.76
CA LEU A 71 -16.89 -3.79 8.72
C LEU A 71 -15.81 -4.40 9.63
N SER A 72 -16.18 -4.82 10.84
CA SER A 72 -15.26 -5.44 11.79
C SER A 72 -14.74 -6.79 11.29
N LEU A 73 -15.60 -7.61 10.67
CA LEU A 73 -15.20 -8.87 10.06
C LEU A 73 -14.24 -8.67 8.87
N MET A 74 -14.52 -7.70 8.00
CA MET A 74 -13.63 -7.36 6.88
C MET A 74 -12.30 -6.77 7.37
N GLY A 75 -12.31 -5.97 8.44
CA GLY A 75 -11.10 -5.47 9.08
C GLY A 75 -10.21 -6.63 9.56
N LEU A 76 -10.78 -7.55 10.36
CA LEU A 76 -10.07 -8.75 10.82
C LEU A 76 -9.51 -9.60 9.68
N LEU A 77 -10.27 -9.76 8.60
CA LEU A 77 -9.81 -10.50 7.43
C LEU A 77 -8.64 -9.77 6.73
N CYS A 78 -8.71 -8.44 6.62
CA CYS A 78 -7.65 -7.62 6.06
C CYS A 78 -6.37 -7.72 6.90
N ASP A 79 -6.48 -7.63 8.24
CA ASP A 79 -5.36 -7.81 9.16
C ASP A 79 -4.72 -9.20 9.02
N PHE A 80 -5.52 -10.25 8.88
CA PHE A 80 -5.02 -11.60 8.65
C PHE A 80 -4.24 -11.71 7.32
N CYS A 81 -4.78 -11.16 6.24
CA CYS A 81 -4.10 -11.12 4.94
C CYS A 81 -2.78 -10.32 5.00
N ALA A 82 -2.79 -9.15 5.64
CA ALA A 82 -1.59 -8.34 5.83
C ALA A 82 -0.51 -9.11 6.61
N HIS A 83 -0.91 -9.81 7.67
CA HIS A 83 0.01 -10.65 8.44
C HIS A 83 0.64 -11.76 7.60
N GLN A 84 -0.14 -12.43 6.75
CA GLN A 84 0.38 -13.47 5.86
C GLN A 84 1.38 -12.92 4.83
N ILE A 85 1.13 -11.74 4.26
CA ILE A 85 2.03 -11.10 3.28
C ILE A 85 3.35 -10.73 3.96
N VAL A 86 3.31 -10.12 5.14
CA VAL A 86 4.52 -9.77 5.91
C VAL A 86 5.30 -11.03 6.28
N TYR A 87 4.61 -12.08 6.71
CA TYR A 87 5.24 -13.36 7.05
C TYR A 87 5.90 -14.03 5.84
N ALA A 88 5.22 -14.02 4.68
CA ALA A 88 5.75 -14.55 3.43
C ALA A 88 6.99 -13.77 2.98
N GLY A 89 6.94 -12.43 3.04
CA GLY A 89 8.07 -11.55 2.72
C GLY A 89 9.28 -11.74 3.63
N ALA A 90 9.03 -11.91 4.94
CA ALA A 90 10.08 -12.19 5.92
C ALA A 90 10.82 -13.51 5.61
N ARG A 91 10.12 -14.52 5.08
CA ARG A 91 10.73 -15.81 4.69
C ARG A 91 11.42 -15.80 3.33
N SER A 92 10.97 -14.98 2.38
CA SER A 92 11.58 -14.92 1.05
C SER A 92 12.76 -13.94 0.97
N SER A 93 12.98 -13.10 1.99
CA SER A 93 14.00 -12.02 1.98
C SER A 93 13.87 -11.06 0.79
N VAL A 94 12.66 -10.92 0.27
CA VAL A 94 12.33 -10.07 -0.88
C VAL A 94 11.32 -9.02 -0.41
N PRO A 95 11.63 -7.72 -0.51
CA PRO A 95 10.87 -6.66 0.14
C PRO A 95 9.59 -6.25 -0.60
N ASN A 96 9.36 -6.75 -1.81
CA ASN A 96 8.29 -6.32 -2.69
C ASN A 96 7.33 -7.47 -3.02
N TYR A 97 6.03 -7.17 -3.01
CA TYR A 97 4.97 -8.14 -3.29
C TYR A 97 5.14 -8.90 -4.62
N PRO A 98 5.48 -8.25 -5.77
CA PRO A 98 5.72 -8.96 -7.02
C PRO A 98 6.89 -9.96 -6.93
N GLY A 99 7.93 -9.61 -6.18
CA GLY A 99 9.09 -10.46 -5.97
C GLY A 99 8.77 -11.67 -5.07
N ILE A 100 7.96 -11.49 -4.03
CA ILE A 100 7.44 -12.59 -3.20
C ILE A 100 6.59 -13.53 -4.06
N MET A 101 5.72 -12.98 -4.91
CA MET A 101 4.85 -13.77 -5.77
C MET A 101 5.65 -14.58 -6.80
N LYS A 102 6.66 -13.98 -7.42
CA LYS A 102 7.58 -14.65 -8.35
C LYS A 102 8.40 -15.75 -7.67
N TYR A 103 8.75 -15.58 -6.39
CA TYR A 103 9.49 -16.57 -5.61
C TYR A 103 8.67 -17.84 -5.32
N TYR A 104 7.39 -17.69 -4.94
CA TYR A 104 6.55 -18.84 -4.58
C TYR A 104 5.83 -19.48 -5.78
N PHE A 105 5.38 -18.69 -6.76
CA PHE A 105 4.54 -19.16 -7.87
C PHE A 105 5.28 -19.22 -9.22
N GLY A 106 6.54 -18.80 -9.27
CA GLY A 106 7.35 -18.78 -10.48
C GLY A 106 6.98 -17.67 -11.46
N THR A 107 7.63 -17.66 -12.63
CA THR A 107 7.57 -16.56 -13.60
C THR A 107 6.16 -16.27 -14.10
N ILE A 108 5.30 -17.28 -14.26
CA ILE A 108 3.94 -17.13 -14.80
C ILE A 108 3.02 -16.25 -13.95
N ALA A 109 3.14 -16.30 -12.62
CA ALA A 109 2.36 -15.42 -11.73
C ALA A 109 2.98 -14.02 -11.61
N GLY A 110 4.30 -13.91 -11.77
CA GLY A 110 5.02 -12.63 -11.68
C GLY A 110 4.71 -11.66 -12.81
N ILE A 111 4.42 -12.15 -14.03
CA ILE A 111 4.14 -11.29 -15.21
C ILE A 111 2.77 -10.59 -15.10
N SER A 112 1.86 -11.08 -14.26
CA SER A 112 0.56 -10.42 -14.01
C SER A 112 0.62 -9.32 -12.95
N CYS A 113 1.77 -9.15 -12.28
CA CYS A 113 1.99 -8.18 -11.21
C CYS A 113 2.97 -7.05 -11.60
N ASP A 114 3.44 -7.01 -12.84
CA ASP A 114 4.26 -5.94 -13.45
C ASP A 114 3.32 -4.95 -14.18
#